data_AF-A0A2M9HTM6-F1
#
_entry.id   AF-A0A2M9HTM6-F1
#
_cell.length_a   1.000
_cell.length_b   1.000
_cell.length_c   1.000
_cell.angle_alpha   90.00
_cell.angle_beta   90.00
_cell.angle_gamma   90.00
#
_symmetry.space_group_name_H-M   'P 1'
#
loop_
_entity.id
_entity.type
_entity.pdbx_description
1 polymer ?
#
loop_
_entity_poly.entity_id
_entity_poly.type
_entity_poly.pdbx_seq_one_letter_code
_entity_poly.pdbx_strand_id
1 'polypeptide(L)'
;MQVGLIDDQSGTEVTIRIPDLLGALILKSAAYSADHAGYGDRHLYDAAMLASLIPDPDAELMRLHSNTDRRRIKLLHDKLTEDSPYWDNLDESHRQDGLDAIETLATW
;
A
#
# COMPACT_ATOMS: atom_id res chain seq x y z
N MET A 1 9.00 -4.82 11.43
CA MET A 1 8.82 -4.81 12.91
C MET A 1 7.98 -6.02 13.32
N GLN A 2 8.16 -6.56 14.52
CA GLN A 2 7.30 -7.63 15.07
C GLN A 2 6.73 -7.17 16.41
N VAL A 3 5.48 -7.55 16.68
CA VAL A 3 4.79 -7.23 17.93
C VAL A 3 4.29 -8.54 18.53
N GLY A 4 4.61 -8.77 19.80
CA GLY A 4 4.02 -9.83 20.60
C GLY A 4 2.68 -9.37 21.16
N LEU A 5 1.64 -10.17 20.95
CA LEU A 5 0.33 -10.00 21.57
C LEU A 5 0.13 -11.13 22.56
N ILE A 6 -0.39 -10.81 23.74
CA ILE A 6 -0.77 -11.79 24.76
C ILE A 6 -2.28 -11.72 24.89
N ASP A 7 -2.94 -12.85 24.67
CA ASP A 7 -4.38 -12.97 24.90
C ASP A 7 -4.67 -12.92 26.41
N ASP A 8 -5.56 -12.01 26.81
CA ASP A 8 -5.84 -11.74 28.23
C ASP A 8 -6.59 -12.88 28.91
N GLN A 9 -7.35 -13.68 28.16
CA GLN A 9 -8.13 -14.80 28.68
C GLN A 9 -7.35 -16.10 28.76
N SER A 10 -6.59 -16.45 27.71
CA SER A 10 -5.85 -17.71 27.62
C SER A 10 -4.38 -17.60 27.97
N GLY A 11 -3.82 -16.38 28.02
CA GLY A 11 -2.38 -16.15 28.16
C GLY A 11 -1.58 -16.56 26.92
N THR A 12 -2.25 -16.89 25.80
CA THR A 12 -1.58 -17.30 24.56
C THR A 12 -0.80 -16.14 23.98
N GLU A 13 0.49 -16.36 23.74
CA GLU A 13 1.35 -15.39 23.07
C GLU A 13 1.40 -15.65 21.56
N VAL A 14 1.13 -14.62 20.77
CA VAL A 14 1.19 -14.65 19.31
C VAL A 14 2.09 -13.52 18.81
N THR A 15 2.98 -13.82 17.88
CA THR A 15 3.79 -12.80 17.20
C THR A 15 3.15 -12.42 15.88
N ILE A 16 2.94 -11.11 15.68
CA ILE A 16 2.47 -10.54 14.42
C ILE A 16 3.59 -9.76 13.76
N ARG A 17 3.75 -9.95 12.45
CA ARG A 17 4.64 -9.14 11.62
C ARG A 17 3.89 -7.89 11.17
N ILE A 18 4.45 -6.72 11.49
CA ILE A 18 3.94 -5.44 11.00
C ILE A 18 4.60 -5.15 9.66
N PRO A 19 3.82 -4.96 8.58
CA PRO A 19 4.37 -4.61 7.28
C PRO A 19 5.05 -3.25 7.34
N ASP A 20 6.07 -3.07 6.51
CA ASP A 20 6.60 -1.75 6.18
C ASP A 20 5.71 -1.07 5.13
N LEU A 21 6.11 0.10 4.62
CA LEU A 21 5.32 0.88 3.67
C LEU A 21 5.01 0.10 2.39
N LEU A 22 6.01 -0.54 1.76
CA LEU A 22 5.79 -1.35 0.56
C LEU A 22 4.84 -2.53 0.84
N GLY A 23 5.05 -3.24 1.95
CA GLY A 23 4.16 -4.33 2.36
C GLY A 23 2.73 -3.85 2.64
N ALA A 24 2.57 -2.69 3.28
CA ALA A 24 1.27 -2.11 3.58
C ALA A 24 0.54 -1.68 2.30
N LEU A 25 1.25 -1.06 1.36
CA LEU A 25 0.73 -0.68 0.04
C LEU A 25 0.21 -1.89 -0.74
N ILE A 26 1.02 -2.95 -0.81
CA ILE A 26 0.68 -4.25 -1.42
C ILE A 26 -0.55 -4.87 -0.73
N LEU A 27 -0.68 -4.73 0.59
CA LEU A 27 -1.85 -5.21 1.34
C LEU A 27 -3.11 -4.37 1.06
N LYS A 28 -3.00 -3.05 0.91
CA LYS A 28 -4.15 -2.20 0.54
C LYS A 28 -4.67 -2.51 -0.86
N SER A 29 -3.79 -2.78 -1.82
CA SER A 29 -4.17 -3.28 -3.15
C SER A 29 -4.96 -4.60 -3.08
N ALA A 30 -4.48 -5.54 -2.25
CA ALA A 30 -5.18 -6.80 -2.04
C ALA A 30 -6.54 -6.62 -1.35
N ALA A 31 -6.62 -5.73 -0.35
CA ALA A 31 -7.86 -5.42 0.34
C ALA A 31 -8.89 -4.80 -0.61
N TYR A 32 -8.48 -3.83 -1.45
CA TYR A 32 -9.34 -3.27 -2.50
C TYR A 32 -9.88 -4.35 -3.44
N SER A 33 -9.03 -5.28 -3.88
CA SER A 33 -9.45 -6.39 -4.76
C SER A 33 -10.43 -7.36 -4.10
N ALA A 34 -10.38 -7.48 -2.77
CA ALA A 34 -11.19 -8.42 -1.99
C ALA A 34 -12.48 -7.78 -1.42
N ASP A 35 -12.58 -6.45 -1.39
CA ASP A 35 -13.75 -5.74 -0.89
C ASP A 35 -14.87 -5.72 -1.94
N HIS A 36 -15.83 -6.62 -1.76
CA HIS A 36 -17.04 -6.71 -2.59
C HIS A 36 -18.25 -6.04 -1.92
N ALA A 37 -18.06 -5.38 -0.77
CA ALA A 37 -19.12 -4.79 0.04
C ALA A 37 -19.44 -3.33 -0.36
N GLY A 38 -18.76 -2.79 -1.38
CA GLY A 38 -19.00 -1.45 -1.89
C GLY A 38 -18.26 -0.32 -1.14
N TYR A 39 -17.33 -0.67 -0.25
CA TYR A 39 -16.53 0.30 0.51
C TYR A 39 -15.05 0.31 0.11
N GLY A 40 -14.75 -0.17 -1.11
CA GLY A 40 -13.38 -0.36 -1.60
C GLY A 40 -12.56 0.92 -1.63
N ASP A 41 -13.17 2.06 -1.95
CA ASP A 41 -12.48 3.33 -2.18
C ASP A 41 -11.61 3.79 -1.00
N ARG A 42 -11.99 3.48 0.25
CA ARG A 42 -11.17 3.78 1.43
C ARG A 42 -9.77 3.14 1.35
N HIS A 43 -9.67 1.98 0.72
CA HIS A 43 -8.39 1.28 0.54
C HIS A 43 -7.50 2.00 -0.47
N LEU A 44 -8.08 2.73 -1.44
CA LEU A 44 -7.33 3.54 -2.39
C LEU A 44 -6.87 4.86 -1.77
N TYR A 45 -7.68 5.50 -0.92
CA TYR A 45 -7.21 6.63 -0.08
C TYR A 45 -6.02 6.24 0.80
N ASP A 46 -6.11 5.09 1.48
CA ASP A 46 -4.99 4.60 2.28
C ASP A 46 -3.77 4.26 1.42
N ALA A 47 -3.97 3.69 0.22
CA ALA A 47 -2.87 3.35 -0.70
C ALA A 47 -2.17 4.61 -1.22
N ALA A 48 -2.91 5.65 -1.58
CA ALA A 48 -2.37 6.95 -1.98
C ALA A 48 -1.49 7.56 -0.87
N MET A 49 -1.97 7.56 0.37
CA MET A 49 -1.20 8.03 1.53
C MET A 49 0.03 7.16 1.81
N LEU A 50 -0.05 5.84 1.64
CA LEU A 50 1.13 4.98 1.84
C LEU A 50 2.17 5.18 0.75
N ALA A 51 1.75 5.36 -0.51
CA ALA A 51 2.65 5.62 -1.63
C ALA A 51 3.40 6.94 -1.45
N SER A 52 2.71 8.00 -1.00
CA SER A 52 3.33 9.31 -0.75
C SER A 52 4.35 9.33 0.38
N LEU A 53 4.40 8.29 1.21
CA LEU A 53 5.36 8.15 2.29
C LEU A 53 6.58 7.31 1.90
N ILE A 54 6.62 6.72 0.68
CA ILE A 54 7.76 5.94 0.21
C ILE A 54 8.91 6.89 -0.18
N PRO A 55 10.03 6.89 0.55
CA PRO A 55 11.09 7.88 0.34
C PRO A 55 12.02 7.55 -0.84
N ASP A 56 12.11 6.28 -1.22
CA ASP A 56 12.99 5.80 -2.29
C ASP A 56 12.28 4.68 -3.08
N PRO A 57 11.46 5.06 -4.08
CA PRO A 57 10.72 4.09 -4.89
C PRO A 57 11.61 3.15 -5.69
N ASP A 58 12.80 3.59 -6.11
CA ASP A 58 13.77 2.77 -6.85
C ASP A 58 14.32 1.64 -5.98
N ALA A 59 14.65 1.91 -4.72
CA ALA A 59 15.05 0.88 -3.78
C ALA A 59 13.92 -0.13 -3.50
N GLU A 60 12.68 0.35 -3.39
CA GLU A 60 11.51 -0.50 -3.18
C GLU A 60 11.17 -1.36 -4.41
N LEU A 61 11.38 -0.84 -5.63
CA LEU A 61 11.25 -1.58 -6.89
C LEU A 61 12.13 -2.85 -6.89
N MET A 62 13.35 -2.77 -6.37
CA MET A 62 14.28 -3.91 -6.27
C MET A 62 13.80 -5.00 -5.30
N ARG A 63 12.85 -4.68 -4.42
CA ARG A 63 12.29 -5.62 -3.42
C ARG A 63 11.07 -6.38 -3.94
N LEU A 64 10.46 -5.93 -5.03
CA LEU A 64 9.39 -6.66 -5.70
C LEU A 64 9.94 -7.93 -6.35
N HIS A 65 9.26 -9.06 -6.15
CA HIS A 65 9.82 -10.36 -6.54
C HIS A 65 8.80 -11.39 -7.03
N SER A 66 7.53 -11.02 -7.26
CA SER A 66 6.50 -11.97 -7.68
C SER A 66 5.48 -11.40 -8.68
N ASN A 67 4.90 -12.29 -9.48
CA ASN A 67 3.78 -11.94 -10.37
C ASN A 67 2.57 -11.39 -9.59
N THR A 68 2.41 -11.79 -8.33
CA THR A 68 1.36 -11.25 -7.46
C THR A 68 1.63 -9.79 -7.12
N ASP A 69 2.88 -9.43 -6.83
CA ASP A 69 3.26 -8.04 -6.56
C ASP A 69 3.00 -7.18 -7.78
N ARG A 70 3.45 -7.63 -8.96
CA ARG A 70 3.20 -6.95 -10.23
C ARG A 70 1.75 -6.65 -10.47
N ARG A 71 0.89 -7.66 -10.28
CA ARG A 71 -0.56 -7.50 -10.46
C ARG A 71 -1.13 -6.46 -9.49
N ARG A 72 -0.65 -6.46 -8.25
CA ARG A 72 -1.12 -5.54 -7.20
C ARG A 72 -0.65 -4.10 -7.45
N ILE A 73 0.59 -3.91 -7.88
CA ILE A 73 1.12 -2.59 -8.25
C ILE A 73 0.41 -2.07 -9.51
N LYS A 74 0.26 -2.90 -10.55
CA LYS A 74 -0.48 -2.53 -11.75
C LYS A 74 -1.92 -2.09 -11.43
N LEU A 75 -2.60 -2.81 -10.54
CA LEU A 75 -3.94 -2.42 -10.10
C LEU A 75 -3.96 -1.03 -9.47
N LEU A 76 -2.96 -0.72 -8.62
CA LEU A 76 -2.87 0.61 -8.01
C LEU A 76 -2.54 1.67 -9.06
N HIS A 77 -1.61 1.42 -9.97
CA HIS A 77 -1.29 2.32 -11.09
C HIS A 77 -2.52 2.63 -11.94
N ASP A 78 -3.35 1.62 -12.25
CA ASP A 78 -4.58 1.81 -13.04
C ASP A 78 -5.69 2.57 -12.28
N LYS A 79 -5.60 2.71 -10.94
CA LYS A 79 -6.62 3.32 -10.09
C LYS A 79 -6.22 4.67 -9.50
N LEU A 80 -4.94 4.83 -9.17
CA LEU A 80 -4.35 6.02 -8.58
C LEU A 80 -3.79 6.92 -9.69
N THR A 81 -4.62 7.23 -10.68
CA THR A 81 -4.25 8.16 -11.75
C THR A 81 -4.08 9.59 -11.19
N GLU A 82 -3.40 10.46 -11.94
CA GLU A 82 -3.19 11.87 -11.55
C GLU A 82 -4.49 12.60 -11.17
N ASP A 83 -5.56 12.35 -11.93
CA ASP A 83 -6.89 12.95 -11.73
C ASP A 83 -7.75 12.24 -10.66
N SER A 84 -7.22 11.18 -10.02
CA SER A 84 -8.02 10.41 -9.07
C SER A 84 -8.23 11.20 -7.76
N PRO A 85 -9.42 11.11 -7.13
CA PRO A 85 -9.73 11.87 -5.93
C PRO A 85 -8.96 11.38 -4.69
N TYR A 86 -8.26 10.25 -4.79
CA TYR A 86 -7.57 9.63 -3.67
C TYR A 86 -6.38 10.47 -3.17
N TRP A 87 -5.94 11.44 -3.97
CA TRP A 87 -4.88 12.38 -3.67
C TRP A 87 -5.36 13.64 -2.95
N ASP A 88 -6.67 13.93 -2.93
CA ASP A 88 -7.24 15.23 -2.52
C ASP A 88 -6.93 15.65 -1.08
N ASN A 89 -6.57 14.69 -0.22
CA ASN A 89 -6.23 14.93 1.19
C ASN A 89 -4.73 15.17 1.44
N LEU A 90 -3.90 15.12 0.39
CA LEU A 90 -2.46 15.34 0.48
C LEU A 90 -2.12 16.76 0.04
N ASP A 91 -1.02 17.30 0.58
CA ASP A 91 -0.41 18.48 -0.02
C ASP A 91 0.28 18.13 -1.35
N GLU A 92 0.64 19.15 -2.12
CA GLU A 92 1.20 18.97 -3.46
C GLU A 92 2.50 18.15 -3.45
N SER A 93 3.34 18.30 -2.41
CA SER A 93 4.61 17.56 -2.32
C SER A 93 4.33 16.06 -2.16
N HIS A 94 3.52 15.69 -1.17
CA HIS A 94 3.18 14.30 -0.93
C HIS A 94 2.37 13.70 -2.09
N ARG A 95 1.50 14.49 -2.73
CA ARG A 95 0.80 14.04 -3.94
C ARG A 95 1.81 13.67 -5.04
N GLN A 96 2.80 14.52 -5.31
CA GLN A 96 3.82 14.25 -6.31
C GLN A 96 4.67 13.02 -5.94
N ASP A 97 5.13 12.94 -4.69
CA ASP A 97 5.91 11.79 -4.20
C ASP A 97 5.13 10.47 -4.38
N GLY A 98 3.83 10.48 -4.13
CA GLY A 98 2.95 9.31 -4.30
C GLY A 98 2.76 8.90 -5.75
N LEU A 99 2.59 9.88 -6.66
CA LEU A 99 2.49 9.63 -8.10
C LEU A 99 3.81 9.04 -8.63
N ASP A 100 4.93 9.67 -8.31
CA ASP A 100 6.27 9.20 -8.72
C ASP A 100 6.55 7.78 -8.19
N ALA A 101 6.16 7.49 -6.94
CA ALA A 101 6.32 6.17 -6.36
C ALA A 101 5.51 5.10 -7.12
N ILE A 102 4.24 5.39 -7.45
CA ILE A 102 3.40 4.46 -8.20
C ILE A 102 3.89 4.26 -9.63
N GLU A 103 4.35 5.31 -10.31
CA GLU A 103 4.93 5.22 -11.65
C GLU A 103 6.20 4.36 -11.64
N THR A 104 7.14 4.62 -10.73
CA THR A 104 8.39 3.86 -10.61
C THR A 104 8.13 2.38 -10.32
N LEU A 105 7.27 2.07 -9.34
CA LEU A 105 6.95 0.69 -8.98
C LEU A 105 6.27 -0.06 -10.13
N ALA A 106 5.48 0.62 -10.97
CA ALA A 106 4.77 0.02 -12.10
C ALA A 106 5.70 -0.42 -13.26
N THR A 107 6.99 -0.06 -13.21
CA THR A 107 8.00 -0.47 -14.21
C THR A 107 8.50 -1.91 -14.05
N TRP A 108 8.15 -2.60 -12.95
CA TRP A 108 8.51 -4.01 -12.68
C TRP A 108 7.84 -5.03 -13.62
#